data_AF-A0A8C9Z7S8-F1
#
_entry.id   AF-A0A8C9Z7S8-F1
#
_cell.length_a   1.000
_cell.length_b   1.000
_cell.length_c   1.000
_cell.angle_alpha   90.00
_cell.angle_beta   90.00
_cell.angle_gamma   90.00
#
_symmetry.space_group_name_H-M   'P 1'
#
loop_
_entity.id
_entity.type
_entity.pdbx_description
1 polymer ?
#
loop_
_entity_poly.entity_id
_entity_poly.type
_entity_poly.pdbx_seq_one_letter_code
_entity_poly.pdbx_strand_id
1 'polypeptide(L)'
;MFEGQSVSLSCEEDDSSAGWTLRRNTTRETRTQCGADWGKIAGSSCTVSYVAPWYSGVYWCESREGATSNSINITVTGGPVILQSPVLPVMEGEDLTLHCKTKMSSNLPADFYKDGSFIRTESAGHMTIHHVSRSDEGLYKCYISSVGESPPSWLILSTGKPKTSGPPTSAAPPLASDRLNLVIRLVVHLVVESLDAEWIGSWQAEVARHSYISFSLFFL
;
A
#
# COMPACT_ATOMS: atom_id res chain seq x y z
N MET A 1 8.87 1.48 11.61
CA MET A 1 8.11 1.92 12.81
C MET A 1 8.90 1.58 14.08
N PHE A 2 8.55 2.16 15.23
CA PHE A 2 9.22 1.93 16.50
C PHE A 2 8.56 0.81 17.31
N GLU A 3 9.37 0.11 18.09
CA GLU A 3 8.90 -0.83 19.11
C GLU A 3 7.94 -0.16 20.12
N GLY A 4 6.90 -0.90 20.47
CA GLY A 4 5.84 -0.51 21.39
C GLY A 4 4.77 0.40 20.80
N GLN A 5 4.83 0.73 19.51
CA GLN A 5 3.74 1.46 18.85
C GLN A 5 2.53 0.55 18.60
N SER A 6 1.34 1.16 18.56
CA SER A 6 0.13 0.54 18.03
C SER A 6 -0.01 0.80 16.54
N VAL A 7 -0.48 -0.19 15.79
CA VAL A 7 -0.77 -0.05 14.36
C VAL A 7 -2.08 -0.76 14.02
N SER A 8 -2.85 -0.18 13.08
CA SER A 8 -3.98 -0.84 12.45
C SER A 8 -3.67 -1.09 10.97
N LEU A 9 -3.80 -2.35 10.56
CA LEU A 9 -3.58 -2.81 9.19
C LEU A 9 -4.93 -3.20 8.60
N SER A 10 -5.36 -2.57 7.51
CA SER A 10 -6.62 -2.88 6.83
C SER A 10 -6.38 -3.39 5.42
N CYS A 11 -7.19 -4.36 5.00
CA CYS A 11 -7.33 -4.71 3.60
C CYS A 11 -8.38 -3.75 3.01
N GLU A 12 -7.96 -2.83 2.15
CA GLU A 12 -8.87 -1.94 1.43
C GLU A 12 -9.23 -2.54 0.07
N GLU A 13 -10.50 -2.41 -0.28
CA GLU A 13 -11.09 -2.85 -1.55
C GLU A 13 -11.80 -1.68 -2.20
N ASP A 14 -11.68 -1.57 -3.52
CA ASP A 14 -12.49 -0.61 -4.28
C ASP A 14 -13.94 -1.12 -4.48
N ASP A 15 -14.22 -2.44 -4.53
CA ASP A 15 -15.56 -2.94 -4.94
C ASP A 15 -15.97 -4.38 -4.50
N SER A 16 -15.35 -5.04 -3.51
CA SER A 16 -15.78 -6.41 -3.12
C SER A 16 -16.13 -6.58 -1.63
N SER A 17 -17.05 -7.52 -1.40
CA SER A 17 -17.57 -7.96 -0.09
C SER A 17 -16.90 -9.25 0.40
N ALA A 18 -15.81 -9.66 -0.25
CA ALA A 18 -15.07 -10.85 0.12
C ALA A 18 -14.32 -10.61 1.43
N GLY A 19 -14.59 -11.42 2.46
CA GLY A 19 -13.86 -11.31 3.73
C GLY A 19 -12.39 -11.68 3.57
N TRP A 20 -11.52 -10.68 3.34
CA TRP A 20 -10.07 -10.85 3.26
C TRP A 20 -9.47 -11.14 4.64
N THR A 21 -8.47 -12.01 4.65
CA THR A 21 -7.70 -12.37 5.84
C THR A 21 -6.32 -11.75 5.74
N LEU A 22 -5.97 -10.91 6.72
CA LEU A 22 -4.60 -10.39 6.83
C LEU A 22 -3.65 -11.51 7.26
N ARG A 23 -2.64 -11.77 6.44
CA ARG A 23 -1.59 -12.76 6.64
C ARG A 23 -0.23 -12.07 6.82
N ARG A 24 0.69 -12.77 7.50
CA ARG A 24 2.09 -12.33 7.60
C ARG A 24 3.08 -13.49 7.59
N ASN A 25 4.29 -13.18 7.14
CA ASN A 25 5.50 -13.96 7.34
C ASN A 25 6.48 -13.10 8.14
N THR A 26 6.88 -13.58 9.31
CA THR A 26 7.91 -12.95 10.15
C THR A 26 9.12 -13.87 10.23
N THR A 27 10.15 -13.44 10.95
CA THR A 27 11.33 -14.28 11.23
C THR A 27 11.02 -15.49 12.11
N ARG A 28 9.90 -15.48 12.85
CA ARG A 28 9.53 -16.55 13.80
C ARG A 28 8.41 -17.45 13.30
N GLU A 29 7.51 -16.89 12.50
CA GLU A 29 6.26 -17.53 12.13
C GLU A 29 5.95 -17.28 10.65
N THR A 30 5.40 -18.29 9.99
CA THR A 30 5.04 -18.23 8.58
C THR A 30 3.53 -18.37 8.40
N ARG A 31 2.94 -17.51 7.55
CA ARG A 31 1.55 -17.53 7.09
C ARG A 31 0.52 -17.47 8.22
N THR A 32 0.85 -16.79 9.32
CA THR A 32 -0.09 -16.56 10.43
C THR A 32 -1.16 -15.56 10.00
N GLN A 33 -2.41 -15.81 10.41
CA GLN A 33 -3.51 -14.86 10.24
C GLN A 33 -3.59 -13.90 11.41
N CYS A 34 -4.11 -12.70 11.19
CA CYS A 34 -4.47 -11.81 12.29
C CYS A 34 -5.49 -12.48 13.21
N GLY A 35 -5.26 -12.39 14.52
CA GLY A 35 -6.06 -13.03 15.54
C GLY A 35 -5.28 -13.14 16.85
N ALA A 36 -5.81 -13.95 17.78
CA ALA A 36 -5.35 -14.05 19.18
C ALA A 36 -3.82 -14.14 19.36
N ASP A 37 -3.10 -14.68 18.39
CA ASP A 37 -1.65 -14.85 18.41
C ASP A 37 -0.87 -13.52 18.37
N TRP A 38 -1.33 -12.52 17.60
CA TRP A 38 -0.54 -11.30 17.39
C TRP A 38 -1.33 -10.01 17.08
N GLY A 39 -2.65 -10.08 16.94
CA GLY A 39 -3.48 -8.92 16.59
C GLY A 39 -4.94 -9.10 16.97
N LYS A 40 -5.70 -8.01 16.98
CA LYS A 40 -7.14 -8.04 17.24
C LYS A 40 -7.87 -7.67 15.97
N ILE A 41 -8.74 -8.57 15.51
CA ILE A 41 -9.60 -8.31 14.35
C ILE A 41 -10.64 -7.25 14.75
N ALA A 42 -10.73 -6.20 13.95
CA ALA A 42 -11.68 -5.11 14.08
C ALA A 42 -12.26 -4.77 12.69
N GLY A 43 -13.31 -5.50 12.29
CA GLY A 43 -13.88 -5.39 10.94
C GLY A 43 -12.92 -5.91 9.87
N SER A 44 -12.61 -5.08 8.87
CA SER A 44 -11.60 -5.34 7.83
C SER A 44 -10.17 -5.01 8.26
N SER A 45 -9.98 -4.57 9.51
CA SER A 45 -8.69 -4.16 10.06
C SER A 45 -8.17 -5.11 11.15
N CYS A 46 -6.85 -5.12 11.30
CA CYS A 46 -6.13 -5.85 12.32
C CYS A 46 -5.33 -4.86 13.18
N THR A 47 -5.74 -4.72 14.43
CA THR A 47 -5.08 -3.84 15.38
C THR A 47 -4.03 -4.61 16.18
N VAL A 48 -2.78 -4.18 16.09
CA VAL A 48 -1.67 -4.67 16.90
C VAL A 48 -1.35 -3.60 17.92
N SER A 49 -1.61 -3.85 19.20
CA SER A 49 -1.46 -2.85 20.26
C SER A 49 -0.01 -2.61 20.67
N TYR A 50 0.86 -3.59 20.44
CA TYR A 50 2.27 -3.51 20.79
C TYR A 50 3.08 -4.23 19.72
N VAL A 51 3.79 -3.47 18.87
CA VAL A 51 4.71 -4.05 17.88
C VAL A 51 6.09 -4.27 18.49
N ALA A 52 6.67 -5.43 18.23
CA ALA A 52 8.02 -5.79 18.65
C ALA A 52 8.93 -6.03 17.43
N PRO A 53 10.27 -5.99 17.56
CA PRO A 53 11.18 -6.19 16.43
C PRO A 53 10.94 -7.48 15.65
N TRP A 54 10.52 -8.56 16.31
CA TRP A 54 10.19 -9.84 15.67
C TRP A 54 8.86 -9.85 14.91
N TYR A 55 8.08 -8.77 14.95
CA TYR A 55 6.93 -8.57 14.05
C TYR A 55 7.35 -8.02 12.69
N SER A 56 8.64 -7.72 12.50
CA SER A 56 9.15 -7.35 11.17
C SER A 56 8.97 -8.50 10.18
N GLY A 57 8.54 -8.18 8.97
CA GLY A 57 8.24 -9.19 7.96
C GLY A 57 7.35 -8.69 6.83
N VAL A 58 6.88 -9.65 6.03
CA VAL A 58 6.02 -9.42 4.86
C VAL A 58 4.57 -9.64 5.25
N TYR A 59 3.69 -8.71 4.88
CA TYR A 59 2.26 -8.75 5.16
C TYR A 59 1.47 -8.67 3.84
N TRP A 60 0.39 -9.42 3.73
CA TRP A 60 -0.50 -9.44 2.56
C TRP A 60 -1.93 -9.83 2.96
N CYS A 61 -2.91 -9.49 2.13
CA CYS A 61 -4.29 -9.94 2.28
C CYS A 61 -4.53 -11.18 1.41
N GLU A 62 -5.26 -12.15 1.96
CA GLU A 62 -5.63 -13.39 1.28
C GLU A 62 -7.16 -13.55 1.26
N SER A 63 -7.73 -13.83 0.09
CA SER A 63 -9.16 -14.12 -0.07
C SER A 63 -9.48 -15.57 0.31
N ARG A 64 -10.77 -15.89 0.47
CA ARG A 64 -11.21 -17.26 0.79
C ARG A 64 -10.93 -18.25 -0.35
N GLU A 65 -10.90 -17.73 -1.56
CA GLU A 65 -10.65 -18.44 -2.81
C GLU A 65 -9.14 -18.56 -3.11
N GLY A 66 -8.28 -17.99 -2.26
CA GLY A 66 -6.82 -18.09 -2.37
C GLY A 66 -6.15 -16.99 -3.20
N ALA A 67 -6.87 -15.93 -3.59
CA ALA A 67 -6.26 -14.77 -4.21
C ALA A 67 -5.44 -13.97 -3.18
N THR A 68 -4.35 -13.36 -3.60
CA THR A 68 -3.46 -12.55 -2.73
C THR A 68 -3.34 -11.12 -3.24
N SER A 69 -3.39 -10.14 -2.33
CA SER A 69 -3.10 -8.74 -2.63
C SER A 69 -1.60 -8.49 -2.90
N ASN A 70 -1.24 -7.24 -3.21
CA ASN A 70 0.16 -6.83 -3.07
C ASN A 70 0.63 -7.03 -1.62
N SER A 71 1.90 -7.38 -1.49
CA SER A 71 2.55 -7.49 -0.19
C SER A 71 3.29 -6.21 0.17
N ILE A 72 3.41 -5.98 1.47
CA ILE A 72 4.13 -4.85 2.06
C ILE A 72 5.18 -5.38 3.05
N ASN A 73 6.30 -4.68 3.18
CA ASN A 73 7.31 -4.98 4.18
C ASN A 73 7.16 -4.04 5.39
N ILE A 74 6.99 -4.63 6.56
CA ILE A 74 6.98 -3.91 7.83
C ILE A 74 8.30 -4.14 8.53
N THR A 75 8.99 -3.05 8.84
CA THR A 75 10.20 -3.07 9.68
C THR A 75 9.90 -2.37 11.00
N VAL A 76 10.01 -3.13 12.10
CA VAL A 76 9.92 -2.65 13.48
C VAL A 76 11.34 -2.54 14.04
N THR A 77 11.75 -1.32 14.39
CA THR A 77 13.07 -1.08 14.97
C THR A 77 12.99 -0.91 16.48
N GLY A 78 13.97 -1.46 17.19
CA GLY A 78 14.30 -1.08 18.57
C GLY A 78 15.27 0.12 18.63
N GLY A 79 15.73 0.61 17.47
CA GLY A 79 16.62 1.76 17.37
C GLY A 79 15.91 3.11 17.53
N PRO A 80 16.68 4.20 17.70
CA PRO A 80 16.12 5.51 18.02
C PRO A 80 15.60 6.30 16.80
N VAL A 81 15.96 5.88 15.58
CA VAL A 81 15.62 6.57 14.33
C VAL A 81 14.97 5.62 13.32
N ILE A 82 13.99 6.12 12.58
CA ILE A 82 13.43 5.46 11.40
C ILE A 82 13.40 6.38 10.20
N LEU A 83 13.56 5.77 9.03
CA LEU A 83 13.16 6.35 7.75
C LEU A 83 11.76 5.83 7.44
N GLN A 84 10.80 6.74 7.28
CA GLN A 84 9.44 6.44 6.85
C GLN A 84 9.30 6.80 5.37
N SER A 85 9.11 5.77 4.55
CA SER A 85 8.67 5.90 3.15
C SER A 85 7.15 5.78 3.06
N PRO A 86 6.50 6.34 2.02
CA PRO A 86 5.12 6.05 1.69
C PRO A 86 4.89 4.54 1.50
N VAL A 87 3.70 4.08 1.88
CA VAL A 87 3.33 2.66 1.82
C VAL A 87 2.90 2.24 0.42
N LEU A 88 2.33 3.18 -0.35
CA LEU A 88 1.84 2.89 -1.69
C LEU A 88 2.98 2.97 -2.72
N PRO A 89 2.93 2.14 -3.76
CA PRO A 89 3.89 2.25 -4.86
C PRO A 89 3.75 3.62 -5.53
N VAL A 90 4.85 4.37 -5.59
CA VAL A 90 4.85 5.68 -6.25
C VAL A 90 4.97 5.46 -7.76
N MET A 91 4.12 6.14 -8.52
CA MET A 91 4.17 6.15 -9.98
C MET A 91 5.31 7.05 -10.46
N GLU A 92 5.92 6.71 -11.59
CA GLU A 92 6.91 7.60 -12.21
C GLU A 92 6.31 8.99 -12.49
N GLY A 93 7.09 10.03 -12.22
CA GLY A 93 6.70 11.43 -12.40
C GLY A 93 6.01 12.07 -11.19
N GLU A 94 5.61 11.29 -10.17
CA GLU A 94 5.07 11.82 -8.92
C GLU A 94 6.18 12.29 -7.97
N ASP A 95 5.80 13.04 -6.94
CA ASP A 95 6.71 13.46 -5.88
C ASP A 95 6.62 12.49 -4.69
N LEU A 96 7.79 12.09 -4.16
CA LEU A 96 7.90 11.21 -3.00
C LEU A 96 8.59 11.96 -1.86
N THR A 97 7.97 11.98 -0.68
CA THR A 97 8.60 12.52 0.53
C THR A 97 8.99 11.40 1.48
N LEU A 98 10.27 11.37 1.86
CA LEU A 98 10.83 10.51 2.88
C LEU A 98 10.94 11.29 4.20
N HIS A 99 10.52 10.68 5.30
CA HIS A 99 10.58 11.31 6.62
C HIS A 99 11.57 10.57 7.54
N CYS A 100 12.58 11.28 8.01
CA CYS A 100 13.47 10.82 9.07
C CYS A 100 12.92 11.29 10.41
N LYS A 101 12.63 10.35 11.32
CA LYS A 101 12.10 10.72 12.63
C LYS A 101 12.62 9.84 13.75
N THR A 102 12.55 10.40 14.95
CA THR A 102 12.75 9.68 16.21
C THR A 102 11.39 9.32 16.82
N LYS A 103 11.39 8.57 17.93
CA LYS A 103 10.16 8.27 18.66
C LYS A 103 9.46 9.54 19.19
N MET A 104 10.24 10.59 19.49
CA MET A 104 9.76 11.81 20.17
C MET A 104 9.64 13.04 19.25
N SER A 105 10.34 13.07 18.12
CA SER A 105 10.38 14.24 17.22
C SER A 105 10.56 13.83 15.76
N SER A 106 9.86 14.53 14.87
CA SER A 106 9.92 14.40 13.41
C SER A 106 10.57 15.59 12.70
N ASN A 107 10.92 16.66 13.43
CA ASN A 107 11.41 17.91 12.85
C ASN A 107 12.84 18.18 13.31
N LEU A 108 13.74 17.23 13.00
CA LEU A 108 15.15 17.32 13.35
C LEU A 108 16.00 17.30 12.08
N PRO A 109 17.12 18.04 12.03
CA PRO A 109 18.06 17.96 10.93
C PRO A 109 18.54 16.52 10.73
N ALA A 110 18.45 16.04 9.48
CA ALA A 110 18.83 14.69 9.14
C ALA A 110 19.61 14.64 7.82
N ASP A 111 20.64 13.80 7.80
CA ASP A 111 21.40 13.44 6.60
C ASP A 111 20.73 12.26 5.91
N PHE A 112 20.53 12.35 4.60
CA PHE A 112 19.93 11.29 3.80
C PHE A 112 20.97 10.63 2.92
N TYR A 113 20.86 9.29 2.82
CA TYR A 113 21.76 8.45 2.06
C TYR A 113 20.97 7.52 1.14
N LYS A 114 21.53 7.25 -0.04
CA LYS A 114 21.06 6.26 -1.00
C LYS A 114 22.21 5.34 -1.38
N ASP A 115 22.01 4.04 -1.26
CA ASP A 115 23.00 3.01 -1.61
C ASP A 115 24.38 3.27 -0.97
N GLY A 116 24.36 3.78 0.27
CA GLY A 116 25.55 4.16 1.03
C GLY A 116 26.15 5.53 0.69
N SER A 117 25.68 6.19 -0.38
CA SER A 117 26.15 7.52 -0.79
C SER A 117 25.32 8.63 -0.13
N PHE A 118 25.99 9.67 0.37
CA PHE A 118 25.32 10.87 0.88
C PHE A 118 24.61 11.63 -0.24
N ILE A 119 23.35 12.00 0.01
CA ILE A 119 22.53 12.78 -0.93
C ILE A 119 22.56 14.26 -0.51
N ARG A 120 22.04 14.55 0.68
CA ARG A 120 21.89 15.90 1.25
C ARG A 120 21.46 15.86 2.71
N THR A 121 21.53 17.02 3.36
CA THR A 121 21.01 17.27 4.71
C THR A 121 19.74 18.10 4.63
N GLU A 122 18.68 17.68 5.32
CA GLU A 122 17.41 18.39 5.39
C GLU A 122 17.15 18.86 6.82
N SER A 123 16.98 20.16 7.02
CA SER A 123 16.85 20.78 8.35
C SER A 123 15.57 20.36 9.08
N ALA A 124 14.50 20.09 8.34
CA ALA A 124 13.21 19.67 8.86
C ALA A 124 13.07 18.14 8.94
N GLY A 125 14.10 17.37 8.58
CA GLY A 125 14.08 15.91 8.65
C GLY A 125 13.19 15.23 7.61
N HIS A 126 12.77 15.93 6.56
CA HIS A 126 12.06 15.36 5.43
C HIS A 126 12.74 15.70 4.11
N MET A 127 12.78 14.73 3.21
CA MET A 127 13.43 14.84 1.91
C MET A 127 12.42 14.52 0.82
N THR A 128 12.16 15.48 -0.08
CA THR A 128 11.28 15.25 -1.24
C THR A 128 12.11 14.97 -2.49
N ILE A 129 11.83 13.85 -3.15
CA ILE A 129 12.35 13.52 -4.48
C ILE A 129 11.25 13.93 -5.46
N HIS A 130 11.56 14.90 -6.31
CA HIS A 130 10.61 15.40 -7.29
C HIS A 130 10.69 14.60 -8.58
N HIS A 131 9.55 14.37 -9.23
CA HIS A 131 9.45 13.65 -10.51
C HIS A 131 10.20 12.31 -10.49
N VAL A 132 9.82 11.41 -9.57
CA VAL A 132 10.53 10.15 -9.38
C VAL A 132 10.62 9.33 -10.66
N SER A 133 11.76 8.66 -10.82
CA SER A 133 12.11 7.85 -11.99
C SER A 133 12.72 6.53 -11.54
N ARG A 134 12.80 5.54 -12.43
CA ARG A 134 13.55 4.30 -12.15
C ARG A 134 14.96 4.50 -11.58
N SER A 135 15.61 5.63 -11.88
CA SER A 135 16.94 5.92 -11.31
C SER A 135 16.91 6.22 -9.82
N ASP A 136 15.74 6.51 -9.23
CA ASP A 136 15.53 6.80 -7.82
C ASP A 136 15.32 5.54 -6.97
N GLU A 137 15.15 4.37 -7.56
CA GLU A 137 15.11 3.09 -6.82
C GLU A 137 16.44 2.83 -6.09
N GLY A 138 16.39 2.26 -4.88
CA GLY A 138 17.57 1.93 -4.10
C GLY A 138 17.32 1.77 -2.59
N LEU A 139 18.40 1.55 -1.83
CA LEU A 139 18.39 1.48 -0.37
C LEU A 139 18.58 2.86 0.24
N TYR A 140 17.53 3.38 0.86
CA TYR A 140 17.57 4.66 1.56
C TYR A 140 17.75 4.47 3.06
N LYS A 141 18.54 5.34 3.68
CA LYS A 141 18.61 5.50 5.13
C LYS A 141 18.80 6.96 5.50
N CYS A 142 18.51 7.31 6.74
CA CYS A 142 18.81 8.63 7.28
C CYS A 142 19.64 8.55 8.56
N TYR A 143 20.34 9.63 8.87
CA TYR A 143 21.14 9.78 10.08
C TYR A 143 20.82 11.11 10.76
N ILE A 144 20.56 11.07 12.06
CA ILE A 144 20.35 12.26 12.88
C ILE A 144 21.57 12.41 13.79
N SER A 145 22.24 13.55 13.70
CA SER A 145 23.41 13.86 14.51
C SER A 145 23.09 13.69 16.00
N SER A 146 23.99 13.02 16.73
CA SER A 146 23.88 12.70 18.16
C SER A 146 22.76 11.71 18.54
N VAL A 147 22.01 11.16 17.58
CA VAL A 147 20.97 10.15 17.83
C VAL A 147 21.29 8.81 17.18
N GLY A 148 21.66 8.80 15.90
CA GLY A 148 22.05 7.58 15.19
C GLY A 148 21.44 7.45 13.79
N GLU A 149 21.59 6.27 13.21
CA GLU A 149 21.09 5.94 11.87
C GLU A 149 19.78 5.14 11.90
N SER A 150 18.97 5.30 10.86
CA SER A 150 17.82 4.44 10.61
C SER A 150 18.25 3.11 9.98
N PRO A 151 17.48 2.03 10.19
CA PRO A 151 17.56 0.87 9.31
C PRO A 151 17.35 1.28 7.84
N PRO A 152 18.00 0.59 6.88
CA PRO A 152 17.79 0.86 5.47
C PRO A 152 16.41 0.38 5.01
N SER A 153 15.80 1.12 4.08
CA SER A 153 14.52 0.78 3.46
C SER A 153 14.68 0.77 1.94
N TRP A 154 14.22 -0.28 1.28
CA TRP A 154 14.24 -0.38 -0.18
C TRP A 154 13.05 0.39 -0.77
N LEU A 155 13.32 1.36 -1.63
CA LEU A 155 12.31 2.12 -2.35
C LEU A 155 12.04 1.45 -3.72
N ILE A 156 10.81 0.99 -3.95
CA ILE A 156 10.34 0.41 -5.22
C ILE A 156 9.36 1.39 -5.86
N LEU A 157 9.50 1.64 -7.17
CA LEU A 157 8.53 2.39 -7.95
C LEU A 157 7.58 1.45 -8.70
N SER A 158 6.32 1.84 -8.81
CA SER A 158 5.36 1.11 -9.64
C SER A 158 5.42 1.60 -11.08
N THR A 159 5.66 0.68 -12.00
CA THR A 159 5.47 0.92 -13.43
C THR A 159 3.98 0.81 -13.78
N GLY A 160 3.15 1.70 -13.21
CA GLY A 160 1.77 1.84 -13.64
C GLY A 160 1.73 2.58 -14.98
N LYS A 161 1.02 2.06 -15.99
CA LYS A 161 0.66 2.88 -17.16
C LYS A 161 -0.08 4.12 -16.63
N PRO A 162 0.25 5.34 -17.11
CA PRO A 162 -0.51 6.53 -16.73
C PRO A 162 -2.00 6.25 -16.95
N LYS A 163 -2.83 6.45 -15.93
CA LYS A 163 -4.26 6.70 -16.16
C LYS A 163 -4.30 7.93 -17.05
N THR A 164 -4.52 7.72 -18.34
CA THR A 164 -4.81 8.79 -19.28
C THR A 164 -6.03 9.52 -18.72
N SER A 165 -5.79 10.66 -18.09
CA SER A 165 -6.83 11.65 -17.87
C SER A 165 -7.41 11.93 -19.25
N GLY A 166 -8.65 11.47 -19.49
CA GLY A 166 -9.36 11.80 -20.71
C GLY A 166 -9.31 13.32 -20.93
N PRO A 167 -9.23 13.78 -22.19
CA PRO A 167 -9.25 15.21 -22.46
C PRO A 167 -10.47 15.86 -21.80
N PRO A 168 -10.37 17.09 -21.27
CA PRO A 168 -11.54 17.80 -20.78
C PRO A 168 -12.54 17.90 -21.92
N THR A 169 -13.73 17.34 -21.72
CA THR A 169 -14.83 17.38 -22.69
C THR A 169 -15.16 18.84 -22.98
N SER A 170 -14.66 19.33 -24.12
CA SER A 170 -15.06 20.61 -24.69
C SER A 170 -16.49 20.48 -25.17
N ALA A 171 -17.37 21.29 -24.60
CA ALA A 171 -18.79 21.33 -24.90
C ALA A 171 -19.02 21.64 -26.39
N ALA A 172 -19.77 20.77 -27.06
CA ALA A 172 -20.38 21.06 -28.37
C ALA A 172 -21.91 21.17 -28.22
N PRO A 173 -22.59 22.03 -28.99
CA PRO A 173 -23.97 22.46 -28.75
C PRO A 173 -25.02 21.40 -29.14
N PRO A 174 -26.29 21.55 -28.70
CA PRO A 174 -27.33 20.58 -28.99
C PRO A 174 -27.84 20.74 -30.43
N LEU A 175 -28.03 19.61 -31.12
CA LEU A 175 -28.84 19.52 -32.33
C LEU A 175 -29.94 18.47 -32.10
N ALA A 176 -31.15 18.87 -32.46
CA ALA A 176 -32.42 18.24 -32.15
C ALA A 176 -32.84 17.13 -33.13
N SER A 177 -33.88 16.38 -32.72
CA SER A 177 -34.77 15.49 -33.51
C SER A 177 -34.14 14.19 -34.02
N ASP A 178 -34.80 13.02 -34.05
CA ASP A 178 -36.20 12.68 -33.89
C ASP A 178 -36.34 11.19 -33.49
N ARG A 179 -37.56 10.81 -33.09
CA ARG A 179 -38.03 9.51 -32.58
C ARG A 179 -37.77 8.31 -33.50
N LEU A 180 -37.55 7.12 -32.91
CA LEU A 180 -38.47 5.97 -33.06
C LEU A 180 -38.20 4.87 -32.03
N ASN A 181 -39.29 4.32 -31.49
CA ASN A 181 -39.34 3.21 -30.54
C ASN A 181 -38.77 1.90 -31.12
N LEU A 182 -38.07 1.12 -30.29
CA LEU A 182 -38.13 -0.33 -30.37
C LEU A 182 -38.23 -0.92 -28.96
N VAL A 183 -39.45 -1.31 -28.61
CA VAL A 183 -39.75 -2.13 -27.44
C VAL A 183 -39.21 -3.53 -27.72
N ILE A 184 -38.19 -3.97 -26.98
CA ILE A 184 -37.87 -5.39 -26.87
C ILE A 184 -37.92 -5.77 -25.39
N ARG A 185 -39.05 -6.36 -25.00
CA ARG A 185 -39.15 -7.18 -23.80
C ARG A 185 -38.18 -8.35 -23.94
N LEU A 186 -37.23 -8.50 -23.03
CA LEU A 186 -36.47 -9.72 -22.88
C LEU A 186 -36.85 -10.40 -21.56
N VAL A 187 -37.48 -11.55 -21.75
CA VAL A 187 -38.00 -12.49 -20.77
C VAL A 187 -36.82 -13.10 -20.00
N VAL A 188 -36.93 -13.14 -18.67
CA VAL A 188 -36.01 -13.88 -17.82
C VAL A 188 -36.24 -15.37 -18.06
N HIS A 189 -35.32 -16.01 -18.78
CA HIS A 189 -35.21 -17.46 -18.81
C HIS A 189 -33.96 -17.87 -18.03
N LEU A 190 -34.18 -18.56 -16.92
CA LEU A 190 -33.18 -19.38 -16.24
C LEU A 190 -32.69 -20.45 -17.23
N VAL A 191 -31.47 -20.28 -17.71
CA VAL A 191 -30.71 -21.35 -18.34
C VAL A 191 -29.53 -21.60 -17.40
N VAL A 192 -29.63 -22.71 -16.66
CA VAL A 192 -28.48 -23.36 -16.04
C VAL A 192 -27.74 -24.03 -17.19
N GLU A 193 -26.74 -23.36 -17.75
CA GLU A 193 -25.76 -23.96 -18.63
C GLU A 193 -24.36 -23.58 -18.13
N SER A 194 -23.54 -24.61 -18.07
CA SER A 194 -22.19 -24.69 -17.50
C SER A 194 -21.31 -23.47 -17.75
N LEU A 195 -20.87 -22.83 -16.67
CA LEU A 195 -19.77 -21.86 -16.72
C LEU A 195 -18.46 -22.61 -16.96
N ASP A 196 -17.88 -22.42 -18.15
CA ASP A 196 -16.52 -22.84 -18.46
C ASP A 196 -15.54 -22.26 -17.44
N ALA A 197 -14.76 -23.13 -16.79
CA ALA A 197 -13.82 -22.80 -15.72
C ALA A 197 -12.66 -21.88 -16.16
N GLU A 198 -12.54 -21.59 -17.46
CA GLU A 198 -11.43 -20.79 -18.03
C GLU A 198 -11.61 -19.27 -17.90
N TRP A 199 -12.84 -18.76 -17.76
CA TRP A 199 -13.09 -17.31 -17.68
C TRP A 199 -13.04 -16.72 -16.26
N ILE A 200 -13.22 -17.54 -15.23
CA ILE A 200 -13.19 -17.10 -13.82
C ILE A 200 -11.77 -16.69 -13.42
N GLY A 201 -10.75 -17.40 -13.92
CA GLY A 201 -9.34 -17.09 -13.61
C GLY A 201 -8.88 -15.72 -14.09
N SER A 202 -9.40 -15.24 -15.24
CA SER A 202 -9.05 -13.92 -15.77
C SER A 202 -9.68 -12.77 -14.96
N TRP A 203 -10.90 -12.95 -14.46
CA TRP A 203 -11.55 -11.96 -13.59
C TRP A 203 -10.91 -11.92 -12.19
N GLN A 204 -10.57 -13.06 -11.61
CA GLN A 204 -9.90 -13.13 -10.31
C GLN A 204 -8.51 -12.45 -10.33
N ALA A 205 -7.78 -12.56 -11.43
CA ALA A 205 -6.50 -11.87 -11.62
C ALA A 205 -6.66 -10.35 -11.78
N GLU A 206 -7.78 -9.87 -12.32
CA GLU A 206 -8.08 -8.44 -12.48
C GLU A 206 -8.48 -7.78 -11.14
N VAL A 207 -9.19 -8.50 -10.27
CA VAL A 207 -9.59 -8.02 -8.94
C VAL A 207 -8.38 -7.93 -7.99
N ALA A 208 -7.44 -8.90 -8.05
CA ALA A 208 -6.21 -8.86 -7.27
C ALA A 208 -5.31 -7.65 -7.56
N ARG A 209 -5.46 -7.00 -8.73
CA ARG A 209 -4.73 -5.77 -9.08
C ARG A 209 -5.19 -4.52 -8.31
N HIS A 210 -6.37 -4.55 -7.69
CA HIS A 210 -6.98 -3.36 -7.07
C HIS A 210 -7.13 -3.46 -5.54
N SER A 211 -6.69 -4.55 -4.90
CA SER A 211 -6.72 -4.69 -3.44
C SER A 211 -5.35 -4.40 -2.83
N TYR A 212 -5.30 -3.55 -1.80
CA TYR A 212 -4.04 -3.23 -1.11
C TYR A 212 -4.17 -3.16 0.41
N ILE A 213 -3.04 -3.31 1.10
CA ILE A 213 -2.97 -3.07 2.54
C ILE A 213 -2.76 -1.58 2.79
N SER A 214 -3.65 -1.02 3.58
CA SER A 214 -3.55 0.34 4.12
C SER A 214 -3.12 0.30 5.59
N PHE A 215 -2.41 1.34 6.02
CA PHE A 215 -1.97 1.50 7.40
C PHE A 215 -2.59 2.74 7.99
N SER A 216 -3.31 2.55 9.10
CA SER A 216 -3.74 3.64 9.95
C SER A 216 -2.93 3.61 11.25
N LEU A 217 -2.10 4.64 11.45
CA LEU A 217 -1.41 4.88 12.71
C LEU A 217 -2.33 5.68 13.63
N PHE A 218 -3.00 4.99 14.57
CA PHE A 218 -3.67 5.66 15.67
C PHE A 218 -2.65 5.92 16.77
N PHE A 219 -2.37 7.20 17.04
CA PHE A 219 -1.72 7.65 18.26
C PHE A 219 -2.80 7.76 19.34
N LEU A 220 -2.73 6.91 20.37
CA LEU A 220 -3.49 7.04 21.62
C LEU A 220 -2.53 7.50 22.72
#